data_AF-A0A518DNC2-F1
#
_entry.id   AF-A0A518DNC2-F1
#
_cell.length_a   1.000
_cell.length_b   1.000
_cell.length_c   1.000
_cell.angle_alpha   90.00
_cell.angle_beta   90.00
_cell.angle_gamma   90.00
#
_symmetry.space_group_name_H-M   'P 1'
#
loop_
_entity.id
_entity.type
_entity.pdbx_description
1 polymer ?
#
loop_
_entity_poly.entity_id
_entity_poly.type
_entity_poly.pdbx_seq_one_letter_code
_entity_poly.pdbx_strand_id
1 'polypeptide(L)'
;MPSSAPPPRFKRFCLRCQADLLHPPQDSPGPCWKCGEPFDLEDPHTWATERVYVWWKFWLPCFLLATGSGILSYAICLQLGDLGLALFVAVPLSIGTVVGYGVPGHTWVVGCLGFLVLGSVVGGLLVLDLSGLFCGFILFGVFLIPVIAGVSLGLVLRSILTEIVPWNQRWFFDKLCLTGILLSPYATQAIENAFPRREQIETVQTSLTFHATPEEAWNAVMFYEEVTHERPWLLKLALPQPLRSVGDKSRVGEIVTCYYDKGVLKKRISRRVAQQRLEFDVVEQHLHFERDVTLLDGAFEVAPVDGQSTQVTLTTRYRRQLYPTWLWKPIERRVVHTLHEHVLEGMRRRAARTPDDRLDSIDTHPYSPVPDAEPAPL
;
A
#
# COMPACT_ATOMS: atom_id res chain seq x y z
N MET A 1 -60.39 1.60 46.05
CA MET A 1 -60.06 2.48 44.91
C MET A 1 -58.96 1.80 44.12
N PRO A 2 -59.24 1.26 42.92
CA PRO A 2 -58.20 0.67 42.10
C PRO A 2 -57.34 1.79 41.51
N SER A 3 -56.04 1.74 41.81
CA SER A 3 -55.01 2.55 41.17
C SER A 3 -55.05 2.32 39.66
N SER A 4 -55.52 3.31 38.92
CA SER A 4 -55.43 3.32 37.46
C SER A 4 -53.98 3.57 37.07
N ALA A 5 -53.21 2.50 36.84
CA ALA A 5 -51.96 2.62 36.11
C ALA A 5 -52.28 3.27 34.73
N PRO A 6 -51.55 4.32 34.32
CA PRO A 6 -51.77 4.92 33.01
C PRO A 6 -51.53 3.85 31.92
N PRO A 7 -52.34 3.82 30.86
CA PRO A 7 -52.16 2.86 29.78
C PRO A 7 -50.73 2.98 29.20
N PRO A 8 -50.15 1.86 28.72
CA PRO A 8 -48.82 1.89 28.12
C PRO A 8 -48.81 2.90 26.96
N ARG A 9 -48.02 3.97 27.09
CA ARG A 9 -47.80 4.92 26.00
C ARG A 9 -47.06 4.20 24.88
N PHE A 10 -47.79 3.77 23.85
CA PHE A 10 -47.19 3.26 22.63
C PHE A 10 -46.34 4.35 22.01
N LYS A 11 -45.04 4.08 21.80
CA LYS A 11 -44.13 5.02 21.14
C LYS A 11 -44.62 5.28 19.72
N ARG A 12 -44.57 6.55 19.30
CA ARG A 12 -44.95 6.97 17.95
C ARG A 12 -43.74 7.62 17.30
N PHE A 13 -43.42 7.21 16.08
CA PHE A 13 -42.23 7.67 15.39
C PHE A 13 -42.60 8.56 14.21
N CYS A 14 -41.82 9.63 14.02
CA CYS A 14 -41.93 10.48 12.84
C CYS A 14 -41.67 9.67 11.57
N LEU A 15 -42.54 9.76 10.56
CA LEU A 15 -42.35 9.06 9.29
C LEU A 15 -41.04 9.46 8.59
N ARG A 16 -40.63 10.72 8.74
CA ARG A 16 -39.44 11.26 8.07
C ARG A 16 -38.13 11.00 8.81
N CYS A 17 -38.07 11.33 10.11
CA CYS A 17 -36.81 11.25 10.87
C CYS A 17 -36.76 10.12 11.92
N GLN A 18 -37.86 9.38 12.09
CA GLN A 18 -38.00 8.26 13.03
C GLN A 18 -37.71 8.65 14.50
N ALA A 19 -37.75 9.94 14.82
CA ALA A 19 -37.68 10.43 16.19
C ALA A 19 -38.94 10.04 16.95
N ASP A 20 -38.78 9.78 18.25
CA ASP A 20 -39.91 9.60 19.16
C ASP A 20 -40.68 10.92 19.25
N LEU A 21 -41.89 10.94 18.72
CA LEU A 21 -42.76 12.11 18.69
C LEU A 21 -43.27 12.47 20.09
N LEU A 22 -43.22 11.53 21.03
CA LEU A 22 -43.68 11.73 22.41
C LEU A 22 -42.55 12.16 23.35
N HIS A 23 -41.34 12.43 22.83
CA HIS A 23 -40.19 12.85 23.63
C HIS A 23 -39.45 14.02 22.96
N PRO A 24 -39.55 15.28 23.47
CA PRO A 24 -40.22 15.69 24.70
C PRO A 24 -41.75 15.55 24.64
N PRO A 25 -42.46 15.51 25.79
CA PRO A 25 -43.91 15.30 25.82
C PRO A 25 -44.62 16.37 24.98
N GLN A 26 -45.29 15.93 23.91
CA GLN A 26 -46.13 16.76 23.06
C GLN A 26 -47.52 16.13 23.05
N ASP A 27 -48.49 16.85 23.62
CA ASP A 27 -49.88 16.39 23.77
C ASP A 27 -50.78 16.93 22.64
N SER A 28 -50.24 17.68 21.68
CA SER A 28 -50.98 18.37 20.62
C SER A 28 -50.30 18.25 19.24
N PRO A 29 -51.07 18.35 18.14
CA PRO A 29 -50.53 18.31 16.78
C PRO A 29 -49.50 19.41 16.57
N GLY A 30 -48.39 19.07 15.94
CA GLY A 30 -47.26 19.98 15.82
C GLY A 30 -46.16 19.48 14.88
N PRO A 31 -45.13 20.31 14.64
CA PRO A 31 -43.96 19.87 13.91
C PRO A 31 -43.12 18.94 14.78
N CYS A 32 -42.62 17.85 14.20
CA CYS A 32 -41.69 16.96 14.87
C CYS A 32 -40.50 17.76 15.42
N TRP A 33 -40.26 17.69 16.71
CA TRP A 33 -39.21 18.48 17.39
C TRP A 33 -37.82 18.33 16.78
N LYS A 34 -37.53 17.19 16.13
CA LYS A 34 -36.25 16.91 15.48
C LYS A 34 -36.18 17.41 14.04
N CYS A 35 -37.28 17.31 13.30
CA CYS A 35 -37.27 17.47 11.84
C CYS A 35 -38.27 18.48 11.27
N GLY A 36 -39.09 19.10 12.11
CA GLY A 36 -40.10 20.04 11.65
C GLY A 36 -41.26 19.43 10.87
N GLU A 37 -41.25 18.12 10.57
CA GLU A 37 -42.31 17.47 9.80
C GLU A 37 -43.64 17.55 10.57
N PRO A 38 -44.70 18.12 9.98
CA PRO A 38 -46.00 18.18 10.64
C PRO A 38 -46.50 16.75 10.88
N PHE A 39 -46.96 16.48 12.10
CA PHE A 39 -47.61 15.23 12.45
C PHE A 39 -48.88 15.50 13.25
N ASP A 40 -49.83 14.58 13.13
CA ASP A 40 -51.05 14.58 13.90
C ASP A 40 -51.21 13.24 14.62
N LEU A 41 -51.29 13.28 15.94
CA LEU A 41 -51.45 12.09 16.77
C LEU A 41 -52.80 11.39 16.54
N GLU A 42 -53.79 12.08 15.98
CA GLU A 42 -55.09 11.52 15.65
C GLU A 42 -55.12 10.87 14.26
N ASP A 43 -54.20 11.26 13.36
CA ASP A 43 -54.10 10.69 12.01
C ASP A 43 -53.00 9.62 11.92
N PRO A 44 -53.35 8.31 11.84
CA PRO A 44 -52.38 7.22 11.72
C PRO A 44 -51.55 7.26 10.42
N HIS A 45 -51.90 8.09 9.44
CA HIS A 45 -51.10 8.28 8.23
C HIS A 45 -49.90 9.23 8.42
N THR A 46 -49.78 9.91 9.57
CA THR A 46 -48.72 10.90 9.83
C THR A 46 -47.62 10.39 10.77
N TRP A 47 -47.76 9.19 11.35
CA TRP A 47 -46.79 8.58 12.27
C TRP A 47 -46.72 7.05 12.12
N ALA A 48 -45.66 6.43 12.64
CA ALA A 48 -45.50 4.97 12.65
C ALA A 48 -45.45 4.40 14.08
N THR A 49 -46.06 3.22 14.28
CA THR A 49 -46.00 2.43 15.54
C THR A 49 -44.67 1.71 15.73
N GLU A 50 -44.03 1.33 14.63
CA GLU A 50 -42.74 0.67 14.61
C GLU A 50 -41.75 1.48 13.79
N ARG A 51 -40.47 1.40 14.17
CA ARG A 51 -39.41 1.93 13.30
C ARG A 51 -39.33 1.03 12.07
N VAL A 52 -39.72 1.54 10.91
CA VAL A 52 -39.52 0.86 9.62
C VAL A 52 -38.04 0.94 9.26
N TYR A 53 -37.21 0.19 9.98
CA TYR A 53 -35.77 0.19 9.81
C TYR A 53 -35.44 -0.74 8.65
N VAL A 54 -35.42 -0.20 7.43
CA VAL A 54 -34.90 -0.93 6.27
C VAL A 54 -33.39 -0.80 6.29
N TRP A 55 -32.73 -1.68 7.04
CA TRP A 55 -31.30 -1.61 7.37
C TRP A 55 -30.42 -1.28 6.15
N TRP A 56 -30.65 -1.96 5.01
CA TRP A 56 -29.88 -1.75 3.79
C TRP A 56 -30.02 -0.35 3.17
N LYS A 57 -31.16 0.34 3.30
CA LYS A 57 -31.31 1.70 2.75
C LYS A 57 -30.41 2.74 3.43
N PHE A 58 -29.95 2.47 4.65
CA PHE A 58 -29.12 3.41 5.41
C PHE A 58 -27.63 3.22 5.19
N TRP A 59 -27.15 1.98 5.07
CA TRP A 59 -25.71 1.71 4.93
C TRP A 59 -25.27 1.47 3.48
N LEU A 60 -26.14 0.89 2.63
CA LEU A 60 -25.76 0.49 1.26
C LEU A 60 -25.35 1.66 0.37
N PRO A 61 -26.05 2.81 0.35
CA PRO A 61 -25.64 3.94 -0.49
C PRO A 61 -24.25 4.47 -0.10
N CYS A 62 -23.97 4.58 1.21
CA CYS A 62 -22.68 5.04 1.71
C CYS A 62 -21.58 4.02 1.43
N PHE A 63 -21.88 2.73 1.58
CA PHE A 63 -20.97 1.65 1.24
C PHE A 63 -20.57 1.71 -0.24
N LEU A 64 -21.55 1.74 -1.15
CA LEU A 64 -21.29 1.81 -2.59
C LEU A 64 -20.56 3.09 -2.98
N LEU A 65 -20.93 4.23 -2.39
CA LEU A 65 -20.26 5.50 -2.62
C LEU A 65 -18.80 5.44 -2.16
N ALA A 66 -18.52 4.93 -0.96
CA ALA A 66 -17.15 4.85 -0.42
C ALA A 66 -16.29 3.85 -1.20
N THR A 67 -16.83 2.68 -1.57
CA THR A 67 -16.11 1.70 -2.37
C THR A 67 -15.85 2.21 -3.78
N GLY A 68 -16.87 2.73 -4.46
CA GLY A 68 -16.75 3.25 -5.82
C GLY A 68 -15.82 4.47 -5.89
N SER A 69 -15.96 5.42 -4.97
CA SER A 69 -15.07 6.59 -4.90
C SER A 69 -13.65 6.22 -4.49
N GLY A 70 -13.47 5.23 -3.61
CA GLY A 70 -12.15 4.72 -3.23
C GLY A 70 -11.39 4.13 -4.41
N ILE A 71 -12.01 3.22 -5.16
CA ILE A 71 -11.42 2.60 -6.36
C ILE A 71 -11.11 3.66 -7.41
N LEU A 72 -12.08 4.55 -7.69
CA LEU A 72 -11.92 5.59 -8.70
C LEU A 72 -10.81 6.58 -8.31
N SER A 73 -10.78 7.03 -7.06
CA SER A 73 -9.77 8.00 -6.60
C SER A 73 -8.38 7.37 -6.61
N TYR A 74 -8.25 6.10 -6.21
CA TYR A 74 -7.00 5.36 -6.31
C TYR A 74 -6.51 5.28 -7.76
N ALA A 75 -7.38 4.85 -8.68
CA ALA A 75 -7.04 4.73 -10.10
C ALA A 75 -6.64 6.07 -10.73
N ILE A 76 -7.34 7.15 -10.40
CA ILE A 76 -7.01 8.50 -10.88
C ILE A 76 -5.68 8.99 -10.30
N CYS A 77 -5.47 8.87 -8.98
CA CYS A 77 -4.20 9.26 -8.35
C CYS A 77 -3.02 8.48 -8.94
N LEU A 78 -3.20 7.19 -9.24
CA LEU A 78 -2.19 6.34 -9.90
C LEU A 78 -1.80 6.84 -11.30
N GLN A 79 -2.71 7.51 -12.02
CA GLN A 79 -2.45 8.07 -13.36
C GLN A 79 -1.89 9.50 -13.31
N LEU A 80 -2.25 10.28 -12.28
CA LEU A 80 -1.95 11.71 -12.19
C LEU A 80 -0.60 12.06 -11.56
N GLY A 81 0.08 11.13 -10.90
CA GLY A 81 1.36 11.44 -10.29
C GLY A 81 1.98 10.31 -9.50
N ASP A 82 2.99 10.68 -8.73
CA ASP A 82 3.80 9.76 -7.94
C ASP A 82 3.00 9.15 -6.78
N LEU A 83 3.44 7.97 -6.33
CA LEU A 83 2.87 7.19 -5.24
C LEU A 83 3.07 7.93 -3.88
N GLY A 84 2.13 8.83 -3.57
CA GLY A 84 2.22 9.81 -2.48
C GLY A 84 1.20 9.70 -1.34
N LEU A 85 1.16 10.73 -0.49
CA LEU A 85 0.19 10.86 0.61
C LEU A 85 -1.25 10.87 0.10
N ALA A 86 -1.50 11.40 -1.11
CA ALA A 86 -2.82 11.35 -1.71
C ALA A 86 -3.35 9.91 -1.77
N LEU A 87 -2.54 9.00 -2.28
CA LEU A 87 -2.91 7.60 -2.50
C LEU A 87 -2.88 6.77 -1.21
N PHE A 88 -1.87 6.95 -0.35
CA PHE A 88 -1.71 6.10 0.84
C PHE A 88 -2.36 6.64 2.12
N VAL A 89 -2.74 7.92 2.16
CA VAL A 89 -3.37 8.55 3.32
C VAL A 89 -4.71 9.16 2.96
N ALA A 90 -4.77 10.07 1.99
CA ALA A 90 -5.99 10.83 1.73
C ALA A 90 -7.13 9.95 1.17
N VAL A 91 -6.85 9.04 0.22
CA VAL A 91 -7.85 8.07 -0.27
C VAL A 91 -8.43 7.22 0.87
N PRO A 92 -7.63 6.43 1.63
CA PRO A 92 -8.18 5.58 2.69
C PRO A 92 -8.82 6.38 3.83
N LEU A 93 -8.31 7.57 4.15
CA LEU A 93 -8.95 8.49 5.11
C LEU A 93 -10.32 8.96 4.60
N SER A 94 -10.43 9.33 3.32
CA SER A 94 -11.68 9.84 2.73
C SER A 94 -12.78 8.78 2.71
N ILE A 95 -12.48 7.54 2.29
CA ILE A 95 -13.46 6.45 2.29
C ILE A 95 -13.93 6.12 3.72
N GLY A 96 -13.01 6.13 4.69
CA GLY A 96 -13.36 5.95 6.11
C GLY A 96 -14.26 7.08 6.60
N THR A 97 -13.95 8.32 6.23
CA THR A 97 -14.74 9.50 6.61
C THR A 97 -16.14 9.47 6.00
N VAL A 98 -16.29 9.05 4.74
CA VAL A 98 -17.61 8.85 4.11
C VAL A 98 -18.45 7.84 4.89
N VAL A 99 -17.86 6.72 5.30
CA VAL A 99 -18.56 5.69 6.11
C VAL A 99 -18.95 6.24 7.48
N GLY A 100 -18.00 6.86 8.20
CA GLY A 100 -18.24 7.42 9.53
C GLY A 100 -19.28 8.52 9.55
N TYR A 101 -19.28 9.35 8.51
CA TYR A 101 -20.19 10.48 8.39
C TYR A 101 -21.60 10.05 7.94
N GLY A 102 -21.68 9.23 6.89
CA GLY A 102 -22.93 8.90 6.20
C GLY A 102 -23.80 7.87 6.92
N VAL A 103 -23.22 6.96 7.71
CA VAL A 103 -23.97 5.82 8.25
C VAL A 103 -24.43 6.06 9.70
N PRO A 104 -25.75 6.21 9.95
CA PRO A 104 -26.27 6.26 11.32
C PRO A 104 -26.11 4.89 11.98
N GLY A 105 -25.47 4.80 13.13
CA GLY A 105 -25.40 3.53 13.85
C GLY A 105 -24.50 3.55 15.07
N HIS A 106 -24.44 2.40 15.73
CA HIS A 106 -23.49 2.14 16.80
C HIS A 106 -22.05 2.13 16.24
N THR A 107 -21.09 2.67 16.99
CA THR A 107 -19.69 2.83 16.57
C THR A 107 -19.07 1.53 16.06
N TRP A 108 -19.35 0.41 16.74
CA TRP A 108 -18.95 -0.93 16.31
C TRP A 108 -19.43 -1.29 14.89
N VAL A 109 -20.71 -1.05 14.58
CA VAL A 109 -21.31 -1.41 13.27
C VAL A 109 -20.67 -0.58 12.16
N VAL A 110 -20.44 0.71 12.42
CA VAL A 110 -19.77 1.62 11.47
C VAL A 110 -18.31 1.20 11.28
N GLY A 111 -17.62 0.76 12.34
CA GLY A 111 -16.27 0.22 12.27
C GLY A 111 -16.18 -1.06 11.42
N CYS A 112 -17.10 -2.02 11.63
CA CYS A 112 -17.19 -3.22 10.80
C CYS A 112 -17.45 -2.89 9.33
N LEU A 113 -18.30 -1.89 9.06
CA LEU A 113 -18.57 -1.43 7.70
C LEU A 113 -17.33 -0.77 7.07
N GLY A 114 -16.55 -0.02 7.83
CA GLY A 114 -15.27 0.54 7.36
C GLY A 114 -14.28 -0.54 6.93
N PHE A 115 -14.17 -1.63 7.71
CA PHE A 115 -13.35 -2.79 7.35
C PHE A 115 -13.87 -3.50 6.09
N LEU A 116 -15.20 -3.61 5.94
CA LEU A 116 -15.83 -4.20 4.77
C LEU A 116 -15.60 -3.33 3.51
N VAL A 117 -15.67 -2.01 3.63
CA VAL A 117 -15.29 -1.07 2.56
C VAL A 117 -13.83 -1.23 2.18
N LEU A 118 -12.93 -1.29 3.16
CA LEU A 118 -11.50 -1.50 2.91
C LEU A 118 -11.25 -2.80 2.12
N GLY A 119 -11.82 -3.91 2.57
CA GLY A 119 -11.73 -5.19 1.87
C GLY A 119 -12.31 -5.14 0.45
N SER A 120 -13.42 -4.41 0.27
CA SER A 120 -14.06 -4.25 -1.05
C SER A 120 -13.26 -3.36 -2.00
N VAL A 121 -12.62 -2.30 -1.49
CA VAL A 121 -11.72 -1.45 -2.29
C VAL A 121 -10.50 -2.25 -2.71
N VAL A 122 -9.80 -2.91 -1.77
CA VAL A 122 -8.63 -3.74 -2.07
C VAL A 122 -9.00 -4.87 -3.04
N GLY A 123 -10.11 -5.57 -2.80
CA GLY A 123 -10.62 -6.60 -3.70
C GLY A 123 -10.95 -6.06 -5.09
N GLY A 124 -11.56 -4.88 -5.18
CA GLY A 124 -11.82 -4.20 -6.45
C GLY A 124 -10.53 -3.85 -7.21
N LEU A 125 -9.51 -3.36 -6.52
CA LEU A 125 -8.20 -3.07 -7.13
C LEU A 125 -7.50 -4.34 -7.65
N LEU A 126 -7.63 -5.47 -6.94
CA LEU A 126 -7.13 -6.78 -7.38
C LEU A 126 -7.87 -7.28 -8.63
N VAL A 127 -9.20 -7.17 -8.67
CA VAL A 127 -10.03 -7.60 -9.82
C VAL A 127 -9.75 -6.78 -11.08
N LEU A 128 -9.44 -5.49 -10.90
CA LEU A 128 -9.11 -4.59 -12.01
C LEU A 128 -7.64 -4.69 -12.47
N ASP A 129 -6.85 -5.62 -11.91
CA ASP A 129 -5.41 -5.78 -12.16
C ASP A 129 -4.59 -4.48 -11.95
N LEU A 130 -5.10 -3.59 -11.09
CA LEU A 130 -4.40 -2.36 -10.71
C LEU A 130 -3.33 -2.64 -9.64
N SER A 131 -3.43 -3.78 -8.96
CA SER A 131 -2.47 -4.24 -7.96
C SER A 131 -2.42 -5.77 -7.93
N GLY A 132 -1.23 -6.34 -7.74
CA GLY A 132 -1.08 -7.79 -7.53
C GLY A 132 -1.49 -8.22 -6.11
N LEU A 133 -1.65 -9.53 -5.89
CA LEU A 133 -2.06 -10.10 -4.59
C LEU A 133 -1.20 -9.63 -3.41
N PHE A 134 0.12 -9.52 -3.61
CA PHE A 134 1.04 -9.03 -2.59
C PHE A 134 0.81 -7.56 -2.24
N CYS A 135 0.70 -6.70 -3.26
CA CYS A 135 0.39 -5.29 -3.10
C CYS A 135 -0.96 -5.13 -2.40
N GLY A 136 -1.96 -5.97 -2.72
CA GLY A 136 -3.25 -5.98 -2.03
C GLY A 136 -3.14 -6.23 -0.52
N PHE A 137 -2.33 -7.21 -0.10
CA PHE A 137 -2.11 -7.50 1.32
C PHE A 137 -1.41 -6.33 2.05
N ILE A 138 -0.38 -5.74 1.43
CA ILE A 138 0.30 -4.57 1.97
C ILE A 138 -0.66 -3.39 2.05
N LEU A 139 -1.38 -3.09 0.97
CA LEU A 139 -2.35 -2.00 0.91
C LEU A 139 -3.42 -2.16 1.98
N PHE A 140 -3.92 -3.38 2.22
CA PHE A 140 -4.86 -3.66 3.28
C PHE A 140 -4.31 -3.28 4.66
N GLY A 141 -3.08 -3.70 4.98
CA GLY A 141 -2.42 -3.35 6.23
C GLY A 141 -2.15 -1.85 6.38
N VAL A 142 -1.68 -1.21 5.31
CA VAL A 142 -1.36 0.23 5.29
C VAL A 142 -2.63 1.09 5.41
N PHE A 143 -3.69 0.74 4.71
CA PHE A 143 -4.93 1.52 4.67
C PHE A 143 -5.77 1.35 5.93
N LEU A 144 -5.55 0.29 6.72
CA LEU A 144 -6.33 0.03 7.93
C LEU A 144 -6.31 1.21 8.91
N ILE A 145 -5.12 1.77 9.18
CA ILE A 145 -4.97 2.88 10.14
C ILE A 145 -5.67 4.16 9.63
N PRO A 146 -5.42 4.66 8.39
CA PRO A 146 -6.14 5.81 7.86
C PRO A 146 -7.66 5.59 7.76
N VAL A 147 -8.13 4.37 7.44
CA VAL A 147 -9.57 4.09 7.40
C VAL A 147 -10.19 4.22 8.79
N ILE A 148 -9.56 3.66 9.83
CA ILE A 148 -10.04 3.79 11.23
C ILE A 148 -10.05 5.27 11.66
N ALA A 149 -8.98 6.00 11.34
CA ALA A 149 -8.91 7.43 11.61
C ALA A 149 -10.01 8.21 10.87
N GLY A 150 -10.27 7.86 9.61
CA GLY A 150 -11.32 8.46 8.78
C GLY A 150 -12.71 8.18 9.34
N VAL A 151 -13.01 6.93 9.71
CA VAL A 151 -14.28 6.57 10.36
C VAL A 151 -14.49 7.38 11.63
N SER A 152 -13.45 7.50 12.46
CA SER A 152 -13.49 8.30 13.69
C SER A 152 -13.74 9.79 13.40
N LEU A 153 -13.05 10.34 12.42
CA LEU A 153 -13.22 11.73 11.98
C LEU A 153 -14.64 11.98 11.44
N GLY A 154 -15.18 11.07 10.63
CA GLY A 154 -16.53 11.16 10.09
C GLY A 154 -17.61 11.14 11.19
N LEU A 155 -17.43 10.31 12.21
CA LEU A 155 -18.32 10.26 13.38
C LEU A 155 -18.28 11.57 14.17
N VAL A 156 -17.09 12.12 14.43
CA VAL A 156 -16.93 13.41 15.12
C VAL A 156 -17.55 14.55 14.32
N LEU A 157 -17.27 14.61 13.02
CA LEU A 157 -17.80 15.64 12.12
C LEU A 157 -19.33 15.62 12.09
N ARG A 158 -19.92 14.42 12.06
CA ARG A 158 -21.37 14.22 12.13
C ARG A 158 -21.97 14.73 13.44
N SER A 159 -21.33 14.43 14.58
CA SER A 159 -21.79 14.88 15.89
C SER A 159 -21.79 16.40 15.98
N ILE A 160 -20.68 17.04 15.59
CA ILE A 160 -20.53 18.50 15.59
C ILE A 160 -21.58 19.16 14.69
N LEU A 161 -21.75 18.69 13.44
CA LEU A 161 -22.73 19.26 12.52
C LEU A 161 -24.17 19.08 12.98
N THR A 162 -24.47 18.00 13.71
CA THR A 162 -25.80 17.78 14.27
C THR A 162 -26.14 18.78 15.37
N GLU A 163 -25.14 19.26 16.11
CA GLU A 163 -25.31 20.22 17.19
C GLU A 163 -25.37 21.66 16.69
N ILE A 164 -24.54 22.02 15.70
CA ILE A 164 -24.40 23.41 15.23
C ILE A 164 -25.47 23.78 14.19
N VAL A 165 -25.79 22.87 13.27
CA VAL A 165 -26.56 23.22 12.07
C VAL A 165 -28.06 22.95 12.27
N PRO A 166 -28.93 23.95 12.06
CA PRO A 166 -30.38 23.75 12.07
C PRO A 166 -30.81 22.72 11.05
N TRP A 167 -31.78 21.88 11.40
CA TRP A 167 -32.19 20.73 10.58
C TRP A 167 -32.61 21.11 9.15
N ASN A 168 -33.21 22.29 8.95
CA ASN A 168 -33.62 22.80 7.64
C ASN A 168 -32.43 23.09 6.69
N GLN A 169 -31.27 23.46 7.23
CA GLN A 169 -30.07 23.75 6.42
C GLN A 169 -29.13 22.54 6.32
N ARG A 170 -29.39 21.50 7.11
CA ARG A 170 -28.52 20.34 7.24
C ARG A 170 -28.25 19.63 5.91
N TRP A 171 -29.23 19.53 5.04
CA TRP A 171 -29.06 18.88 3.72
C TRP A 171 -27.99 19.58 2.86
N PHE A 172 -27.84 20.91 2.97
CA PHE A 172 -26.85 21.67 2.21
C PHE A 172 -25.44 21.42 2.75
N PHE A 173 -25.27 21.53 4.08
CA PHE A 173 -24.00 21.27 4.73
C PHE A 173 -23.57 19.79 4.60
N ASP A 174 -24.50 18.85 4.67
CA ASP A 174 -24.21 17.42 4.47
C ASP A 174 -23.66 17.16 3.06
N LYS A 175 -24.25 17.76 2.02
CA LYS A 175 -23.74 17.67 0.65
C LYS A 175 -22.40 18.37 0.48
N LEU A 176 -22.22 19.54 1.09
CA LEU A 176 -20.97 20.30 1.01
C LEU A 176 -19.81 19.52 1.67
N CYS A 177 -20.03 18.97 2.87
CA CYS A 177 -19.05 18.14 3.57
C CYS A 177 -18.72 16.87 2.79
N LEU A 178 -19.72 16.13 2.31
CA LEU A 178 -19.49 14.93 1.49
C LEU A 178 -18.70 15.26 0.22
N THR A 179 -19.04 16.35 -0.47
CA THR A 179 -18.33 16.77 -1.68
C THR A 179 -16.88 17.15 -1.34
N GLY A 180 -16.65 17.90 -0.26
CA GLY A 180 -15.31 18.23 0.20
C GLY A 180 -14.46 17.01 0.55
N ILE A 181 -15.05 16.02 1.22
CA ILE A 181 -14.38 14.74 1.56
C ILE A 181 -13.99 13.99 0.28
N LEU A 182 -14.91 13.87 -0.68
CA LEU A 182 -14.65 13.19 -1.96
C LEU A 182 -13.60 13.90 -2.80
N LEU A 183 -13.50 15.24 -2.70
CA LEU A 183 -12.49 16.02 -3.42
C LEU A 183 -11.12 16.06 -2.73
N SER A 184 -11.05 15.69 -1.45
CA SER A 184 -9.82 15.79 -0.65
C SER A 184 -8.61 14.99 -1.17
N PRO A 185 -8.74 13.79 -1.77
CA PRO A 185 -7.59 13.08 -2.31
C PRO A 185 -6.97 13.83 -3.50
N TYR A 186 -7.80 14.41 -4.36
CA TYR A 186 -7.34 15.18 -5.52
C TYR A 186 -6.71 16.52 -5.11
N ALA A 187 -7.27 17.19 -4.09
CA ALA A 187 -6.65 18.37 -3.51
C ALA A 187 -5.26 18.03 -2.93
N THR A 188 -5.14 16.90 -2.23
CA THR A 188 -3.86 16.41 -1.70
C THR A 188 -2.88 16.14 -2.84
N GLN A 189 -3.31 15.45 -3.91
CA GLN A 189 -2.48 15.19 -5.08
C GLN A 189 -2.00 16.48 -5.75
N ALA A 190 -2.88 17.47 -5.90
CA ALA A 190 -2.54 18.75 -6.49
C ALA A 190 -1.48 19.50 -5.66
N ILE A 191 -1.58 19.45 -4.33
CA ILE A 191 -0.56 20.00 -3.42
C ILE A 191 0.77 19.24 -3.59
N GLU A 192 0.74 17.90 -3.62
CA GLU A 192 1.96 17.11 -3.78
C GLU A 192 2.68 17.39 -5.11
N ASN A 193 1.91 17.58 -6.19
CA ASN A 193 2.46 17.94 -7.49
C ASN A 193 2.98 19.39 -7.54
N ALA A 194 2.34 20.32 -6.81
CA ALA A 194 2.76 21.72 -6.73
C ALA A 194 4.05 21.92 -5.91
N PHE A 195 4.32 21.01 -4.96
CA PHE A 195 5.51 21.02 -4.13
C PHE A 195 6.36 19.77 -4.41
N PRO A 196 7.04 19.72 -5.58
CA PRO A 196 7.82 18.56 -5.98
C PRO A 196 8.88 18.24 -4.93
N ARG A 197 8.97 16.94 -4.63
CA ARG A 197 9.77 16.45 -3.51
C ARG A 197 11.25 16.51 -3.85
N ARG A 198 12.07 16.79 -2.84
CA ARG A 198 13.54 16.66 -2.98
C ARG A 198 13.87 15.19 -3.24
N GLU A 199 14.72 14.95 -4.22
CA GLU A 199 15.23 13.62 -4.55
C GLU A 199 15.76 12.92 -3.29
N GLN A 200 15.20 11.76 -2.96
CA GLN A 200 15.63 10.94 -1.83
C GLN A 200 16.40 9.74 -2.34
N ILE A 201 17.72 9.91 -2.42
CA ILE A 201 18.66 8.82 -2.65
C ILE A 201 18.93 8.15 -1.31
N GLU A 202 18.67 6.85 -1.23
CA GLU A 202 19.07 6.03 -0.10
C GLU A 202 20.28 5.17 -0.47
N THR A 203 21.13 4.96 0.53
CA THR A 203 22.26 4.04 0.47
C THR A 203 22.05 2.97 1.53
N VAL A 204 22.05 1.71 1.11
CA VAL A 204 22.00 0.55 2.02
C VAL A 204 23.32 -0.21 1.89
N GLN A 205 23.92 -0.55 3.02
CA GLN A 205 25.15 -1.32 3.10
C GLN A 205 24.93 -2.55 3.96
N THR A 206 25.53 -3.68 3.57
CA THR A 206 25.48 -4.92 4.35
C THR A 206 26.82 -5.60 4.20
N SER A 207 27.37 -6.09 5.32
CA SER A 207 28.68 -6.70 5.36
C SER A 207 28.60 -8.10 5.92
N LEU A 208 29.44 -9.00 5.39
CA LEU A 208 29.58 -10.37 5.88
C LEU A 208 31.06 -10.76 5.87
N THR A 209 31.52 -11.41 6.92
CA THR A 209 32.90 -11.91 7.02
C THR A 209 32.98 -13.34 6.48
N PHE A 210 33.92 -13.59 5.58
CA PHE A 210 34.21 -14.88 4.99
C PHE A 210 35.48 -15.45 5.62
N HIS A 211 35.52 -16.76 5.84
CA HIS A 211 36.77 -17.49 6.13
C HIS A 211 37.46 -17.83 4.81
N ALA A 212 37.98 -16.79 4.15
CA ALA A 212 38.64 -16.87 2.86
C ALA A 212 39.62 -15.69 2.72
N THR A 213 40.65 -15.88 1.90
CA THR A 213 41.58 -14.81 1.51
C THR A 213 40.87 -13.73 0.66
N PRO A 214 41.42 -12.51 0.56
CA PRO A 214 40.86 -11.46 -0.30
C PRO A 214 40.71 -11.88 -1.75
N GLU A 215 41.64 -12.71 -2.25
CA GLU A 215 41.59 -13.25 -3.60
C GLU A 215 40.42 -14.23 -3.80
N GLU A 216 40.22 -15.16 -2.86
CA GLU A 216 39.10 -16.10 -2.91
C GLU A 216 37.75 -15.39 -2.79
N ALA A 217 37.65 -14.41 -1.88
CA ALA A 217 36.45 -13.58 -1.75
C ALA A 217 36.17 -12.76 -3.02
N TRP A 218 37.22 -12.23 -3.65
CA TRP A 218 37.13 -11.48 -4.90
C TRP A 218 36.69 -12.34 -6.08
N ASN A 219 37.24 -13.55 -6.20
CA ASN A 219 36.86 -14.51 -7.23
C ASN A 219 35.44 -15.06 -7.03
N ALA A 220 34.89 -14.92 -5.81
CA ALA A 220 33.52 -15.29 -5.50
C ALA A 220 32.49 -14.19 -5.82
N VAL A 221 32.90 -12.97 -6.20
CA VAL A 221 31.98 -11.86 -6.52
C VAL A 221 30.96 -12.27 -7.58
N MET A 222 29.69 -12.09 -7.26
CA MET A 222 28.57 -12.48 -8.11
C MET A 222 27.41 -11.51 -7.95
N PHE A 223 26.56 -11.44 -8.97
CA PHE A 223 25.30 -10.71 -8.86
C PHE A 223 24.18 -11.65 -8.39
N TYR A 224 23.03 -11.07 -8.03
CA TYR A 224 21.86 -11.80 -7.54
C TYR A 224 21.43 -12.95 -8.44
N GLU A 225 21.56 -12.76 -9.75
CA GLU A 225 21.12 -13.69 -10.78
C GLU A 225 22.03 -14.91 -10.91
N GLU A 226 23.19 -14.89 -10.27
CA GLU A 226 24.18 -15.97 -10.27
C GLU A 226 24.17 -16.77 -8.97
N VAL A 227 23.31 -16.40 -8.01
CA VAL A 227 23.17 -17.08 -6.73
C VAL A 227 22.33 -18.34 -6.92
N THR A 228 22.88 -19.50 -6.56
CA THR A 228 22.26 -20.81 -6.86
C THR A 228 21.41 -21.39 -5.74
N HIS A 229 21.55 -20.87 -4.52
CA HIS A 229 20.75 -21.37 -3.39
C HIS A 229 19.37 -20.73 -3.36
N GLU A 230 18.45 -21.35 -2.63
CA GLU A 230 17.06 -20.91 -2.61
C GLU A 230 16.92 -19.47 -2.08
N ARG A 231 16.13 -18.68 -2.81
CA ARG A 231 15.82 -17.29 -2.46
C ARG A 231 14.94 -17.23 -1.21
N PRO A 232 15.22 -16.33 -0.25
CA PRO A 232 14.32 -16.06 0.87
C PRO A 232 12.90 -15.68 0.38
N TRP A 233 11.88 -16.04 1.16
CA TRP A 233 10.48 -15.78 0.82
C TRP A 233 10.19 -14.31 0.50
N LEU A 234 10.84 -13.38 1.21
CA LEU A 234 10.67 -11.94 0.99
C LEU A 234 11.15 -11.52 -0.40
N LEU A 235 12.26 -12.11 -0.90
CA LEU A 235 12.75 -11.81 -2.26
C LEU A 235 11.88 -12.43 -3.34
N LYS A 236 11.33 -13.63 -3.11
CA LYS A 236 10.35 -14.24 -4.02
C LYS A 236 9.10 -13.37 -4.20
N LEU A 237 8.77 -12.58 -3.18
CA LEU A 237 7.58 -11.76 -3.10
C LEU A 237 7.80 -10.34 -3.62
N ALA A 238 8.96 -9.75 -3.30
CA ALA A 238 9.27 -8.35 -3.61
C ALA A 238 10.01 -8.15 -4.93
N LEU A 239 10.72 -9.16 -5.43
CA LEU A 239 11.54 -9.04 -6.64
C LEU A 239 11.15 -10.08 -7.70
N PRO A 240 11.28 -9.75 -8.99
CA PRO A 240 11.09 -10.71 -10.06
C PRO A 240 12.07 -11.87 -9.95
N GLN A 241 11.72 -12.99 -10.57
CA GLN A 241 12.55 -14.19 -10.55
C GLN A 241 13.81 -13.98 -11.40
N PRO A 242 15.01 -14.07 -10.81
CA PRO A 242 16.23 -14.03 -11.60
C PRO A 242 16.35 -15.29 -12.44
N LEU A 243 16.80 -15.13 -13.69
CA LEU A 243 17.00 -16.23 -14.63
C LEU A 243 18.48 -16.49 -14.88
N ARG A 244 19.24 -15.44 -15.25
CA ARG A 244 20.68 -15.51 -15.55
C ARG A 244 21.29 -14.12 -15.74
N SER A 245 22.61 -14.02 -15.77
CA SER A 245 23.37 -12.84 -16.20
C SER A 245 24.25 -13.18 -17.41
N VAL A 246 24.53 -12.19 -18.26
CA VAL A 246 25.47 -12.29 -19.39
C VAL A 246 26.32 -11.03 -19.47
N GLY A 247 27.63 -11.22 -19.61
CA GLY A 247 28.60 -10.14 -19.71
C GLY A 247 29.80 -10.40 -18.80
N ASP A 248 30.85 -9.64 -19.00
CA ASP A 248 32.06 -9.71 -18.19
C ASP A 248 32.08 -8.57 -17.16
N LYS A 249 32.71 -8.85 -16.01
CA LYS A 249 32.94 -7.93 -14.88
C LYS A 249 34.41 -7.53 -14.80
N SER A 250 35.24 -7.93 -15.77
CA SER A 250 36.69 -7.85 -15.70
C SER A 250 37.24 -6.48 -16.06
N ARG A 251 36.52 -5.68 -16.86
CA ARG A 251 36.96 -4.35 -17.31
C ARG A 251 35.95 -3.27 -17.04
N VAL A 252 36.46 -2.06 -16.79
CA VAL A 252 35.64 -0.84 -16.68
C VAL A 252 34.99 -0.57 -18.04
N GLY A 253 33.71 -0.23 -18.03
CA GLY A 253 32.89 0.02 -19.22
C GLY A 253 32.10 -1.19 -19.72
N GLU A 254 32.42 -2.41 -19.26
CA GLU A 254 31.67 -3.61 -19.62
C GLU A 254 30.25 -3.57 -19.07
N ILE A 255 29.31 -4.12 -19.84
CA ILE A 255 27.90 -4.19 -19.48
C ILE A 255 27.55 -5.64 -19.16
N VAL A 256 26.99 -5.85 -17.98
CA VAL A 256 26.38 -7.10 -17.56
C VAL A 256 24.86 -6.96 -17.65
N THR A 257 24.26 -7.75 -18.53
CA THR A 257 22.81 -7.83 -18.71
C THR A 257 22.27 -8.94 -17.83
N CYS A 258 21.37 -8.59 -16.92
CA CYS A 258 20.74 -9.48 -15.97
C CYS A 258 19.29 -9.72 -16.40
N TYR A 259 18.91 -10.97 -16.62
CA TYR A 259 17.60 -11.38 -17.09
C TYR A 259 16.73 -11.89 -15.95
N TYR A 260 15.47 -11.49 -15.99
CA TYR A 260 14.42 -11.83 -15.05
C TYR A 260 13.17 -12.32 -15.79
N ASP A 261 12.27 -13.01 -15.10
CA ASP A 261 10.97 -13.42 -15.63
C ASP A 261 10.11 -12.25 -16.10
N LYS A 262 10.29 -11.07 -15.49
CA LYS A 262 9.58 -9.82 -15.79
C LYS A 262 10.49 -8.74 -16.38
N GLY A 263 11.55 -9.11 -17.10
CA GLY A 263 12.34 -8.17 -17.88
C GLY A 263 13.84 -8.19 -17.58
N VAL A 264 14.50 -7.03 -17.62
CA VAL A 264 15.97 -6.94 -17.65
C VAL A 264 16.54 -5.79 -16.83
N LEU A 265 17.77 -5.96 -16.37
CA LEU A 265 18.56 -4.95 -15.67
C LEU A 265 19.97 -4.93 -16.25
N LYS A 266 20.46 -3.78 -16.72
CA LYS A 266 21.83 -3.65 -17.24
C LYS A 266 22.70 -2.86 -16.28
N LYS A 267 23.85 -3.44 -15.93
CA LYS A 267 24.84 -2.88 -15.02
C LYS A 267 26.13 -2.61 -15.81
N ARG A 268 26.63 -1.38 -15.79
CA ARG A 268 27.91 -1.02 -16.39
C ARG A 268 28.98 -0.95 -15.32
N ILE A 269 30.09 -1.66 -15.47
CA ILE A 269 31.21 -1.59 -14.52
C ILE A 269 31.82 -0.18 -14.58
N SER A 270 31.75 0.57 -13.48
CA SER A 270 32.19 1.96 -13.41
C SER A 270 33.58 2.09 -12.80
N ARG A 271 33.92 1.20 -11.88
CA ARG A 271 35.26 1.15 -11.27
C ARG A 271 35.63 -0.27 -10.88
N ARG A 272 36.91 -0.60 -11.06
CA ARG A 272 37.46 -1.89 -10.64
C ARG A 272 38.87 -1.74 -10.10
N VAL A 273 39.08 -2.18 -8.86
CA VAL A 273 40.38 -2.33 -8.21
C VAL A 273 40.47 -3.77 -7.72
N ALA A 274 41.36 -4.55 -8.32
CA ALA A 274 41.49 -5.98 -8.06
C ALA A 274 41.62 -6.28 -6.56
N GLN A 275 40.88 -7.30 -6.08
CA GLN A 275 40.84 -7.74 -4.69
C GLN A 275 40.42 -6.68 -3.65
N GLN A 276 39.88 -5.54 -4.10
CA GLN A 276 39.51 -4.44 -3.21
C GLN A 276 38.11 -3.91 -3.49
N ARG A 277 37.79 -3.58 -4.74
CA ARG A 277 36.55 -2.84 -5.02
C ARG A 277 36.03 -3.02 -6.44
N LEU A 278 34.75 -3.35 -6.57
CA LEU A 278 34.01 -3.39 -7.82
C LEU A 278 32.79 -2.48 -7.70
N GLU A 279 32.69 -1.46 -8.54
CA GLU A 279 31.53 -0.56 -8.63
C GLU A 279 30.84 -0.73 -9.98
N PHE A 280 29.52 -0.60 -9.99
CA PHE A 280 28.71 -0.62 -11.20
C PHE A 280 27.59 0.40 -11.15
N ASP A 281 27.29 1.00 -12.29
CA ASP A 281 26.14 1.88 -12.50
C ASP A 281 24.99 1.07 -13.11
N VAL A 282 23.76 1.30 -12.66
CA VAL A 282 22.57 0.77 -13.32
C VAL A 282 22.21 1.70 -14.47
N VAL A 283 22.36 1.20 -15.70
CA VAL A 283 22.14 1.99 -16.94
C VAL A 283 20.78 1.73 -17.58
N GLU A 284 20.13 0.60 -17.24
CA GLU A 284 18.80 0.24 -17.73
C GLU A 284 18.10 -0.63 -16.69
N GLN A 285 16.82 -0.33 -16.41
CA GLN A 285 15.97 -1.07 -15.48
C GLN A 285 14.57 -1.24 -16.09
N HIS A 286 14.20 -2.50 -16.33
CA HIS A 286 12.89 -2.93 -16.81
C HIS A 286 12.45 -4.17 -16.02
N LEU A 287 11.96 -3.96 -14.80
CA LEU A 287 11.57 -4.97 -13.82
C LEU A 287 10.14 -4.74 -13.27
N HIS A 288 9.38 -3.82 -13.86
CA HIS A 288 8.00 -3.42 -13.52
C HIS A 288 7.80 -2.73 -12.16
N PHE A 289 8.87 -2.42 -11.41
CA PHE A 289 8.81 -1.69 -10.14
C PHE A 289 9.52 -0.32 -10.21
N GLU A 290 9.79 0.22 -11.41
CA GLU A 290 10.45 1.52 -11.60
C GLU A 290 9.69 2.67 -10.94
N ARG A 291 8.36 2.51 -10.81
CA ARG A 291 7.46 3.43 -10.13
C ARG A 291 7.61 3.43 -8.61
N ASP A 292 8.25 2.40 -8.05
CA ASP A 292 8.48 2.25 -6.62
C ASP A 292 9.91 2.66 -6.26
N VAL A 293 10.89 2.16 -7.04
CA VAL A 293 12.32 2.36 -6.82
C VAL A 293 13.07 2.43 -8.15
N THR A 294 13.97 3.41 -8.28
CA THR A 294 14.95 3.47 -9.37
C THR A 294 16.34 3.14 -8.83
N LEU A 295 16.91 2.00 -9.22
CA LEU A 295 18.28 1.63 -8.85
C LEU A 295 19.27 2.57 -9.55
N LEU A 296 20.30 3.01 -8.83
CA LEU A 296 21.31 3.95 -9.35
C LEU A 296 22.63 3.23 -9.59
N ASP A 297 23.16 2.60 -8.55
CA ASP A 297 24.48 1.94 -8.59
C ASP A 297 24.66 1.01 -7.40
N GLY A 298 25.73 0.23 -7.45
CA GLY A 298 26.15 -0.60 -6.33
C GLY A 298 27.66 -0.84 -6.31
N ALA A 299 28.14 -1.34 -5.18
CA ALA A 299 29.55 -1.61 -4.98
C ALA A 299 29.78 -2.84 -4.10
N PHE A 300 30.77 -3.64 -4.47
CA PHE A 300 31.40 -4.64 -3.61
C PHE A 300 32.72 -4.08 -3.12
N GLU A 301 32.94 -4.12 -1.81
CA GLU A 301 34.21 -3.80 -1.18
C GLU A 301 34.72 -5.04 -0.45
N VAL A 302 36.00 -5.34 -0.65
CA VAL A 302 36.69 -6.51 -0.09
C VAL A 302 37.83 -5.97 0.76
N ALA A 303 37.78 -6.24 2.06
CA ALA A 303 38.77 -5.78 3.03
C ALA A 303 39.28 -6.95 3.87
N PRO A 304 40.61 -7.17 3.97
CA PRO A 304 41.14 -8.19 4.87
C PRO A 304 40.81 -7.83 6.31
N VAL A 305 40.35 -8.81 7.10
CA VAL A 305 40.21 -8.70 8.56
C VAL A 305 41.48 -9.19 9.23
N ASP A 306 41.98 -10.33 8.75
CA ASP A 306 43.24 -10.96 9.14
C ASP A 306 43.80 -11.78 7.96
N GLY A 307 44.79 -12.65 8.20
CA GLY A 307 45.42 -13.46 7.15
C GLY A 307 44.55 -14.56 6.54
N GLN A 308 43.40 -14.89 7.14
CA GLN A 308 42.51 -15.98 6.70
C GLN A 308 41.04 -15.55 6.56
N SER A 309 40.70 -14.34 6.99
CA SER A 309 39.34 -13.82 7.00
C SER A 309 39.24 -12.50 6.25
N THR A 310 38.18 -12.36 5.46
CA THR A 310 37.93 -11.19 4.63
C THR A 310 36.51 -10.69 4.87
N GLN A 311 36.34 -9.39 5.09
CA GLN A 311 35.03 -8.76 5.13
C GLN A 311 34.66 -8.31 3.72
N VAL A 312 33.45 -8.68 3.29
CA VAL A 312 32.86 -8.18 2.05
C VAL A 312 31.66 -7.32 2.38
N THR A 313 31.66 -6.09 1.88
CA THR A 313 30.54 -5.14 2.01
C THR A 313 29.88 -4.95 0.66
N LEU A 314 28.57 -5.17 0.60
CA LEU A 314 27.74 -4.86 -0.55
C LEU A 314 26.93 -3.59 -0.27
N THR A 315 27.05 -2.62 -1.18
CA THR A 315 26.35 -1.34 -1.16
C THR A 315 25.40 -1.26 -2.35
N THR A 316 24.17 -0.78 -2.12
CA THR A 316 23.23 -0.40 -3.17
C THR A 316 22.73 1.00 -2.92
N ARG A 317 22.77 1.85 -3.96
CA ARG A 317 22.14 3.17 -3.96
C ARG A 317 20.94 3.17 -4.89
N TYR A 318 19.85 3.74 -4.40
CA TYR A 318 18.61 3.83 -5.15
C TYR A 318 17.86 5.12 -4.84
N ARG A 319 17.09 5.60 -5.82
CA ARG A 319 16.14 6.67 -5.67
C ARG A 319 14.79 6.09 -5.26
N ARG A 320 14.21 6.64 -4.20
CA ARG A 320 12.87 6.29 -3.71
C ARG A 320 11.80 7.04 -4.48
N GLN A 321 10.76 6.35 -4.89
CA GLN A 321 9.57 6.96 -5.50
C GLN A 321 8.35 6.88 -4.57
N LEU A 322 8.33 5.93 -3.62
CA LEU A 322 7.25 5.74 -2.66
C LEU A 322 7.28 6.71 -1.47
N TYR A 323 6.14 7.31 -1.16
CA TYR A 323 5.94 8.18 0.00
C TYR A 323 4.67 7.80 0.78
N PRO A 324 4.61 8.08 2.10
CA PRO A 324 5.60 8.80 2.90
C PRO A 324 6.84 7.97 3.29
N THR A 325 7.97 8.64 3.52
CA THR A 325 9.27 8.01 3.85
C THR A 325 9.22 7.11 5.08
N TRP A 326 8.53 7.53 6.14
CA TRP A 326 8.45 6.76 7.38
C TRP A 326 7.76 5.40 7.19
N LEU A 327 6.91 5.27 6.17
CA LEU A 327 6.17 4.06 5.87
C LEU A 327 6.99 3.11 5.00
N TRP A 328 7.53 3.61 3.88
CA TRP A 328 8.12 2.74 2.84
C TRP A 328 9.62 2.49 3.03
N LYS A 329 10.38 3.46 3.55
CA LYS A 329 11.83 3.33 3.74
C LYS A 329 12.22 2.09 4.58
N PRO A 330 11.54 1.74 5.69
CA PRO A 330 11.88 0.53 6.44
C PRO A 330 11.70 -0.76 5.63
N ILE A 331 10.63 -0.83 4.83
CA ILE A 331 10.30 -1.99 3.99
C ILE A 331 11.34 -2.12 2.88
N GLU A 332 11.60 -1.04 2.15
CA GLU A 332 12.61 -0.97 1.09
C GLU A 332 13.99 -1.38 1.61
N ARG A 333 14.44 -0.81 2.74
CA ARG A 333 15.71 -1.18 3.39
C ARG A 333 15.75 -2.66 3.75
N ARG A 334 14.65 -3.23 4.27
CA ARG A 334 14.62 -4.65 4.63
C ARG A 334 14.74 -5.55 3.40
N VAL A 335 14.08 -5.21 2.29
CA VAL A 335 14.20 -5.94 1.03
C VAL A 335 15.65 -5.89 0.52
N VAL A 336 16.27 -4.71 0.51
CA VAL A 336 17.67 -4.55 0.05
C VAL A 336 18.66 -5.29 0.96
N HIS A 337 18.51 -5.21 2.29
CA HIS A 337 19.31 -6.00 3.22
C HIS A 337 19.17 -7.51 2.96
N THR A 338 17.94 -7.98 2.75
CA THR A 338 17.69 -9.41 2.47
C THR A 338 18.33 -9.84 1.13
N LEU A 339 18.30 -8.96 0.13
CA LEU A 339 18.98 -9.18 -1.15
C LEU A 339 20.49 -9.27 -0.94
N HIS A 340 21.07 -8.33 -0.18
CA HIS A 340 22.50 -8.33 0.10
C HIS A 340 22.93 -9.57 0.87
N GLU A 341 22.20 -9.94 1.94
CA GLU A 341 22.45 -11.14 2.73
C GLU A 341 22.46 -12.39 1.84
N HIS A 342 21.49 -12.50 0.93
CA HIS A 342 21.41 -13.60 -0.02
C HIS A 342 22.59 -13.65 -0.99
N VAL A 343 23.01 -12.51 -1.57
CA VAL A 343 24.18 -12.44 -2.45
C VAL A 343 25.46 -12.76 -1.69
N LEU A 344 25.68 -12.13 -0.53
CA LEU A 344 26.87 -12.33 0.30
C LEU A 344 26.98 -13.78 0.79
N GLU A 345 25.87 -14.41 1.13
CA GLU A 345 25.85 -15.83 1.48
C GLU A 345 26.20 -16.72 0.28
N GLY A 346 25.74 -16.36 -0.93
CA GLY A 346 26.15 -17.02 -2.17
C GLY A 346 27.65 -16.91 -2.41
N MET A 347 28.21 -15.71 -2.20
CA MET A 347 29.65 -15.46 -2.28
C MET A 347 30.43 -16.26 -1.24
N ARG A 348 29.99 -16.27 0.02
CA ARG A 348 30.64 -17.04 1.10
C ARG A 348 30.70 -18.52 0.76
N ARG A 349 29.60 -19.10 0.26
CA ARG A 349 29.55 -20.51 -0.17
C ARG A 349 30.47 -20.80 -1.36
N ARG A 350 30.57 -19.89 -2.33
CA ARG A 350 31.46 -20.04 -3.50
C ARG A 350 32.93 -19.91 -3.10
N ALA A 351 33.27 -18.98 -2.21
CA ALA A 351 34.62 -18.79 -1.70
C ALA A 351 35.10 -20.01 -0.88
N ALA A 352 34.21 -20.64 -0.12
CA ALA A 352 34.52 -21.82 0.68
C ALA A 352 34.73 -23.12 -0.15
N ARG A 353 34.39 -23.14 -1.45
CA ARG A 353 34.63 -24.32 -2.30
C ARG A 353 36.09 -24.47 -2.64
N THR A 354 36.62 -25.67 -2.39
CA THR A 354 37.97 -26.12 -2.78
C THR A 354 38.15 -26.00 -4.31
N PRO A 355 39.36 -25.76 -4.82
CA PRO A 355 39.61 -25.66 -6.26
C PRO A 355 39.11 -26.86 -7.10
N ASP A 356 39.08 -28.06 -6.52
CA ASP A 356 38.64 -29.31 -7.17
C ASP A 356 37.12 -29.31 -7.48
N ASP A 357 36.30 -28.84 -6.54
CA ASP A 357 34.84 -28.69 -6.71
C ASP A 357 34.43 -27.63 -7.75
N ARG A 358 35.36 -26.76 -8.18
CA ARG A 358 35.07 -25.67 -9.14
C ARG A 358 35.05 -26.18 -10.58
N LEU A 359 35.83 -27.21 -10.90
CA LEU A 359 35.92 -27.79 -12.25
C LEU A 359 34.65 -28.60 -12.60
N ASP A 360 34.12 -29.39 -11.67
CA ASP A 360 32.89 -30.18 -11.88
C ASP A 360 31.62 -29.34 -12.10
N SER A 361 31.62 -28.09 -11.65
CA SER A 361 30.48 -27.17 -11.82
C SER A 361 30.44 -26.44 -13.16
N ILE A 362 31.54 -26.42 -13.91
CA ILE A 362 31.59 -25.84 -15.27
C ILE A 362 30.91 -26.79 -16.27
N ASP A 363 31.02 -28.10 -16.05
CA ASP A 363 30.52 -29.14 -16.96
C ASP A 363 29.05 -29.56 -16.74
N THR A 364 28.39 -29.06 -15.70
CA THR A 364 26.99 -29.41 -15.38
C THR A 364 25.95 -28.38 -15.84
N HIS A 365 26.30 -27.48 -16.77
CA HIS A 365 25.31 -26.72 -17.54
C HIS A 365 24.85 -27.52 -18.77
N PRO A 366 23.72 -28.25 -18.74
CA PRO A 366 23.07 -28.60 -19.98
C PRO A 366 22.58 -27.29 -20.60
N TYR A 367 23.28 -26.88 -21.65
CA TYR A 367 22.78 -25.96 -22.67
C TYR A 367 21.50 -26.58 -23.25
N SER A 368 20.35 -26.39 -22.60
CA SER A 368 19.07 -26.66 -23.22
C SER A 368 18.71 -25.45 -24.07
N PRO A 369 18.67 -25.57 -25.41
CA PRO A 369 18.10 -24.52 -26.22
C PRO A 369 16.62 -24.42 -25.88
N VAL A 370 16.20 -23.28 -25.31
CA VAL A 370 14.78 -22.92 -25.26
C VAL A 370 14.40 -22.50 -26.68
N PRO A 371 13.27 -22.96 -27.24
CA PRO A 371 12.84 -22.57 -28.59
C PRO A 371 12.64 -21.07 -28.65
N ASP A 372 13.00 -20.47 -29.79
CA ASP A 372 12.81 -19.06 -30.09
C ASP A 372 11.42 -18.59 -29.65
N ALA A 373 11.36 -17.70 -28.67
CA ALA A 373 10.14 -17.02 -28.31
C ALA A 373 9.79 -16.08 -29.46
N GLU A 374 8.74 -16.41 -30.21
CA GLU A 374 8.11 -15.49 -31.15
C GLU A 374 7.80 -14.16 -30.45
N PRO A 375 8.09 -13.02 -31.09
CA PRO A 375 7.71 -11.73 -30.55
C PRO A 375 6.19 -11.63 -30.49
N ALA A 376 5.67 -11.30 -29.30
CA ALA A 376 4.26 -11.01 -29.12
C ALA A 376 3.82 -9.86 -30.06
N PRO A 377 2.65 -9.97 -30.72
CA PRO A 377 2.17 -8.93 -31.61
C PRO A 377 1.87 -7.64 -30.84
N LEU A 378 2.23 -6.52 -31.49
CA LEU A 378 2.14 -5.12 -31.06
C LEU A 378 0.76 -4.71 -30.52
#